data_AF-A0A2N0VQP1-F1
#
_entry.id   AF-A0A2N0VQP1-F1
#
_cell.length_a   1.000
_cell.length_b   1.000
_cell.length_c   1.000
_cell.angle_alpha   90.00
_cell.angle_beta   90.00
_cell.angle_gamma   90.00
#
_symmetry.space_group_name_H-M   'P 1'
#
loop_
_entity.id
_entity.type
_entity.pdbx_description
1 polymer ?
#
loop_
_entity_poly.entity_id
_entity_poly.type
_entity_poly.pdbx_seq_one_letter_code
_entity_poly.pdbx_strand_id
1 'polypeptide(L)'
;MNSYLSFWKRAFDFKGKSSVNDFKIPFNFHLLLAFIIFPFVHSFVGGKLWTIQDIKIGNLMIPIKISSWVLYLYVITYIPTLALTMRRYHDLNEEKEMGLLFVTFPLIYIIGTFMLLIAGQGLPDTLMVSIIIVILLILPLIWFIAEWFKLSFKSIK
;
A
#
# COMPACT_ATOMS: atom_id res chain seq x y z
N MET A 1 12.23 19.46 -2.71
CA MET A 1 11.01 20.29 -2.80
C MET A 1 10.50 20.45 -4.23
N ASN A 2 11.36 20.78 -5.21
CA ASN A 2 10.97 20.94 -6.62
C ASN A 2 10.34 19.69 -7.27
N SER A 3 10.86 18.48 -6.99
CA SER A 3 10.30 17.25 -7.56
C SER A 3 8.90 16.90 -7.05
N TYR A 4 8.58 17.17 -5.78
CA TYR A 4 7.24 16.89 -5.23
C TYR A 4 6.18 17.85 -5.79
N LEU A 5 6.50 19.13 -5.91
CA LEU A 5 5.61 20.11 -6.55
C LEU A 5 5.46 19.87 -8.06
N SER A 6 6.55 19.49 -8.72
CA SER A 6 6.54 19.10 -10.14
C SER A 6 5.71 17.84 -10.39
N PHE A 7 5.73 16.89 -9.45
CA PHE A 7 4.87 15.73 -9.48
C PHE A 7 3.39 16.13 -9.51
N TRP A 8 2.92 16.97 -8.59
CA TRP A 8 1.51 17.40 -8.59
C TRP A 8 1.09 18.10 -9.89
N LYS A 9 1.99 18.89 -10.49
CA LYS A 9 1.73 19.56 -11.78
C LYS A 9 1.68 18.60 -12.97
N ARG A 10 2.36 17.45 -12.88
CA ARG A 10 2.47 16.46 -13.95
C ARG A 10 1.83 15.11 -13.59
N ALA A 11 1.02 15.07 -12.53
CA ALA A 11 0.46 13.83 -12.01
C ALA A 11 -0.44 13.13 -13.04
N PHE A 12 -1.05 13.90 -13.95
CA PHE A 12 -1.90 13.39 -15.02
C PHE A 12 -1.31 13.60 -16.42
N ASP A 13 -0.03 14.01 -16.52
CA ASP A 13 0.67 14.19 -17.79
C ASP A 13 1.74 13.11 -17.97
N PHE A 14 1.49 12.18 -18.88
CA PHE A 14 2.38 11.07 -19.21
C PHE A 14 3.44 11.42 -20.27
N LYS A 15 3.56 12.69 -20.68
CA LYS A 15 4.56 13.10 -21.66
C LYS A 15 5.97 13.12 -21.06
N GLY A 16 6.92 12.53 -21.80
CA GLY A 16 8.35 12.49 -21.47
C GLY A 16 8.71 11.51 -20.35
N LYS A 17 10.01 11.22 -20.22
CA LYS A 17 10.57 10.28 -19.23
C LYS A 17 10.76 10.94 -17.87
N SER A 18 10.29 10.31 -16.79
CA SER A 18 10.51 10.76 -15.41
C SER A 18 11.84 10.24 -14.85
N SER A 19 12.54 11.03 -14.03
CA SER A 19 13.74 10.54 -13.37
C SER A 19 13.40 9.56 -12.23
N VAL A 20 14.39 8.77 -11.78
CA VAL A 20 14.24 7.92 -10.59
C VAL A 20 13.73 8.71 -9.38
N ASN A 21 14.23 9.94 -9.20
CA ASN A 21 13.84 10.80 -8.08
C ASN A 21 12.43 11.36 -8.21
N ASP A 22 11.90 11.50 -9.43
CA ASP A 22 10.52 11.92 -9.66
C ASP A 22 9.52 10.86 -9.20
N PHE A 23 9.91 9.58 -9.16
CA PHE A 23 9.13 8.50 -8.54
C PHE A 23 9.45 8.33 -7.04
N LYS A 24 10.72 8.11 -6.71
CA LYS A 24 11.15 7.68 -5.38
C LYS A 24 10.76 8.67 -4.28
N ILE A 25 10.94 9.98 -4.53
CA ILE A 25 10.70 11.00 -3.52
C ILE A 25 9.20 11.13 -3.21
N PRO A 26 8.30 11.36 -4.19
CA PRO A 26 6.86 11.46 -3.90
C PRO A 26 6.28 10.15 -3.36
N PHE A 27 6.68 8.99 -3.89
CA PHE A 27 6.18 7.69 -3.44
C PHE A 27 6.51 7.44 -1.97
N ASN A 28 7.77 7.61 -1.57
CA ASN A 28 8.18 7.40 -0.17
C ASN A 28 7.55 8.44 0.77
N PHE A 29 7.32 9.67 0.29
CA PHE A 29 6.58 10.66 1.06
C PHE A 29 5.12 10.25 1.28
N HIS A 30 4.44 9.71 0.27
CA HIS A 30 3.08 9.19 0.43
C HIS A 30 3.03 7.95 1.34
N LEU A 31 4.04 7.08 1.30
CA LEU A 31 4.17 5.99 2.28
C LEU A 31 4.30 6.52 3.71
N LEU A 32 5.15 7.53 3.91
CA LEU A 32 5.31 8.20 5.22
C LEU A 32 3.99 8.81 5.69
N LEU A 33 3.25 9.47 4.80
CA LEU A 33 1.93 10.02 5.10
C LEU A 33 0.96 8.91 5.53
N ALA A 34 0.84 7.86 4.72
CA ALA A 34 -0.11 6.77 4.93
C ALA A 34 0.14 5.98 6.21
N PHE A 35 1.39 5.59 6.47
CA PHE A 35 1.71 4.64 7.55
C PHE A 35 2.12 5.30 8.87
N ILE A 36 2.56 6.57 8.85
CA ILE A 36 3.06 7.24 10.05
C ILE A 36 2.23 8.47 10.36
N ILE A 37 2.13 9.42 9.42
CA ILE A 37 1.54 10.73 9.71
C ILE A 37 0.02 10.61 9.92
N PHE A 38 -0.72 9.92 9.05
CA PHE A 38 -2.18 9.82 9.21
C PHE A 38 -2.59 9.06 10.48
N PRO A 39 -1.98 7.90 10.82
CA PRO A 39 -2.25 7.25 12.10
C PRO A 39 -1.87 8.11 13.31
N PHE A 40 -0.75 8.83 13.23
CA PHE A 40 -0.33 9.75 14.28
C PHE A 40 -1.32 10.90 14.44
N VAL A 41 -1.65 11.64 13.39
CA VAL A 41 -2.65 12.73 13.45
C VAL A 41 -3.98 12.20 13.99
N HIS A 42 -4.34 10.95 13.66
CA HIS A 42 -5.56 10.34 14.17
C HIS A 42 -5.58 10.17 15.69
N SER A 43 -4.44 9.83 16.30
CA SER A 43 -4.36 9.69 17.75
C SER A 43 -4.54 11.03 18.49
N PHE A 44 -4.23 12.18 17.87
CA PHE A 44 -4.38 13.51 18.48
C PHE A 44 -5.70 14.20 18.16
N VAL A 45 -6.12 14.19 16.90
CA VAL A 45 -7.33 14.89 16.44
C VAL A 45 -8.59 14.14 16.86
N GLY A 46 -8.46 12.83 17.11
CA GLY A 46 -9.60 11.96 17.35
C GLY A 46 -10.51 11.88 16.14
N GLY A 47 -11.65 11.24 16.33
CA GLY A 47 -12.64 11.02 15.28
C GLY A 47 -13.53 9.87 15.67
N LYS A 48 -14.76 9.86 15.14
CA LYS A 48 -15.61 8.68 15.26
C LYS A 48 -14.93 7.53 14.52
N LEU A 49 -14.39 6.62 15.31
CA LEU A 49 -13.90 5.35 14.87
C LEU A 49 -15.10 4.46 14.56
N TRP A 50 -15.21 4.05 13.31
CA TRP A 50 -16.15 3.03 12.90
C TRP A 50 -15.46 1.69 13.07
N THR A 51 -16.02 0.83 13.92
CA THR A 51 -15.58 -0.57 13.97
C THR A 51 -15.94 -1.20 12.64
N ILE A 52 -14.93 -1.60 11.88
CA ILE A 52 -15.13 -2.41 10.66
C ILE A 52 -15.46 -3.82 11.09
N GLN A 53 -14.63 -4.37 11.98
CA GLN A 53 -14.76 -5.73 12.49
C GLN A 53 -13.87 -5.89 13.73
N ASP A 54 -14.35 -6.60 14.75
CA ASP A 54 -13.49 -7.04 15.84
C ASP A 54 -12.93 -8.43 15.49
N ILE A 55 -11.60 -8.59 15.55
CA ILE A 55 -10.97 -9.89 15.36
C ILE A 55 -10.73 -10.53 16.71
N LYS A 56 -11.24 -11.75 16.88
CA LYS A 56 -10.96 -12.60 18.03
C LYS A 56 -9.87 -13.60 17.68
N ILE A 57 -8.72 -13.53 18.34
CA ILE A 57 -7.63 -14.52 18.25
C ILE A 57 -7.49 -15.18 19.61
N GLY A 58 -8.10 -16.36 19.79
CA GLY A 58 -8.23 -17.00 21.11
C GLY A 58 -9.01 -16.10 22.09
N ASN A 59 -8.33 -15.63 23.14
CA ASN A 59 -8.89 -14.68 24.11
C ASN A 59 -8.56 -13.20 23.82
N LEU A 60 -7.75 -12.92 22.80
CA LEU A 60 -7.37 -11.56 22.41
C LEU A 60 -8.43 -10.98 21.47
N MET A 61 -9.05 -9.86 21.86
CA MET A 61 -9.92 -9.05 21.01
C MET A 61 -9.12 -7.89 20.43
N ILE A 62 -8.92 -7.89 19.12
CA ILE A 62 -8.27 -6.80 18.39
C ILE A 62 -9.36 -6.01 17.65
N PRO A 63 -9.77 -4.84 18.14
CA PRO A 63 -10.78 -4.04 17.45
C PRO A 63 -10.19 -3.37 16.20
N ILE A 64 -10.69 -3.70 15.01
CA ILE A 64 -10.33 -2.99 13.78
C ILE A 64 -11.26 -1.82 13.62
N LYS A 65 -10.69 -0.64 13.82
CA LYS A 65 -11.39 0.62 13.74
C LYS A 65 -10.77 1.47 12.65
N ILE A 66 -11.61 2.10 11.83
CA ILE A 66 -11.17 3.09 10.85
C ILE A 66 -11.85 4.43 11.10
N SER A 67 -11.10 5.51 10.91
CA SER A 67 -11.67 6.84 10.88
C SER A 67 -12.08 7.21 9.46
N SER A 68 -13.31 7.69 9.30
CA SER A 68 -13.85 8.16 8.01
C SER A 68 -12.96 9.22 7.34
N TRP A 69 -12.31 10.10 8.11
CA TRP A 69 -11.44 11.13 7.55
C TRP A 69 -10.07 10.61 7.13
N VAL A 70 -9.57 9.55 7.78
CA VAL A 70 -8.34 8.86 7.34
C VAL A 70 -8.57 8.23 5.97
N LEU A 71 -9.78 7.73 5.69
CA LEU A 71 -10.16 7.24 4.37
C LEU A 71 -10.03 8.32 3.28
N TYR A 72 -10.49 9.55 3.54
CA TYR A 72 -10.35 10.67 2.59
C TYR A 72 -8.88 11.01 2.31
N LEU A 73 -8.04 11.02 3.35
CA LEU A 73 -6.61 11.25 3.19
C LEU A 73 -5.92 10.15 2.39
N TYR A 74 -6.34 8.90 2.57
CA TYR A 74 -5.92 7.79 1.74
C TYR A 74 -6.34 7.99 0.28
N VAL A 75 -7.58 8.40 0.00
CA VAL A 75 -8.04 8.64 -1.39
C VAL A 75 -7.23 9.76 -2.07
N ILE A 76 -6.97 10.86 -1.35
CA ILE A 76 -6.21 12.01 -1.86
C ILE A 76 -4.76 11.64 -2.16
N THR A 77 -4.17 10.71 -1.40
CA THR A 77 -2.80 10.24 -1.63
C THR A 77 -2.76 9.08 -2.62
N TYR A 78 -3.82 8.29 -2.72
CA TYR A 78 -3.91 7.10 -3.56
C TYR A 78 -3.92 7.43 -5.05
N ILE A 79 -4.82 8.31 -5.52
CA ILE A 79 -4.93 8.65 -6.95
C ILE A 79 -3.60 9.17 -7.52
N PRO A 80 -2.92 10.12 -6.86
CA PRO A 80 -1.62 10.61 -7.33
C PRO A 80 -0.54 9.52 -7.27
N THR A 81 -0.54 8.66 -6.25
CA THR A 81 0.41 7.53 -6.15
C THR A 81 0.20 6.52 -7.27
N LEU A 82 -1.05 6.23 -7.63
CA LEU A 82 -1.40 5.37 -8.75
C LEU A 82 -0.87 5.95 -10.06
N ALA A 83 -1.18 7.22 -10.35
CA ALA A 83 -0.73 7.85 -11.58
C ALA A 83 0.80 7.91 -11.68
N LEU A 84 1.49 8.22 -10.58
CA LEU A 84 2.95 8.17 -10.47
C LEU A 84 3.52 6.80 -10.81
N THR A 85 2.91 5.75 -10.25
CA THR A 85 3.41 4.39 -10.38
C THR A 85 3.15 3.84 -11.78
N MET A 86 1.95 4.04 -12.33
CA MET A 86 1.63 3.67 -13.71
C MET A 86 2.57 4.35 -14.70
N ARG A 87 2.87 5.64 -14.49
CA ARG A 87 3.87 6.36 -15.28
C ARG A 87 5.24 5.72 -15.16
N ARG A 88 5.65 5.33 -13.95
CA ARG A 88 6.97 4.73 -13.73
C ARG A 88 7.13 3.39 -14.44
N TYR A 89 6.10 2.54 -14.43
CA TYR A 89 6.12 1.29 -15.22
C TYR A 89 6.19 1.58 -16.71
N HIS A 90 5.36 2.51 -17.20
CA HIS A 90 5.40 2.95 -18.60
C HIS A 90 6.81 3.45 -19.00
N ASP A 91 7.44 4.29 -18.18
CA ASP A 91 8.78 4.83 -18.42
C ASP A 91 9.88 3.77 -18.40
N LEU A 92 9.66 2.63 -17.73
CA LEU A 92 10.54 1.47 -17.72
C LEU A 92 10.27 0.48 -18.88
N ASN A 93 9.37 0.83 -19.80
CA ASN A 93 8.84 -0.05 -20.87
C ASN A 93 8.22 -1.33 -20.32
N GLU A 94 7.56 -1.25 -19.18
CA GLU A 94 6.80 -2.34 -18.55
C GLU A 94 5.28 -2.06 -18.64
N GLU A 95 4.47 -3.08 -18.38
CA GLU A 95 3.00 -2.97 -18.39
C GLU A 95 2.52 -1.96 -17.34
N LYS A 96 1.83 -0.91 -17.76
CA LYS A 96 1.33 0.17 -16.88
C LYS A 96 0.33 -0.35 -15.85
N GLU A 97 -0.39 -1.42 -16.17
CA GLU A 97 -1.37 -2.11 -15.33
C GLU A 97 -0.71 -2.69 -14.06
N MET A 98 0.58 -3.03 -14.11
CA MET A 98 1.35 -3.42 -12.92
C MET A 98 1.44 -2.30 -11.90
N GLY A 99 1.35 -1.03 -12.34
CA GLY A 99 1.24 0.11 -11.44
C GLY A 99 -0.03 0.11 -10.60
N LEU A 100 -1.15 -0.34 -11.19
CA LEU A 100 -2.39 -0.51 -10.44
C LEU A 100 -2.27 -1.63 -9.42
N LEU A 101 -1.75 -2.78 -9.83
CA LEU A 101 -1.53 -3.91 -8.92
C LEU A 101 -0.63 -3.50 -7.75
N PHE A 102 0.51 -2.85 -8.03
CA PHE A 102 1.45 -2.43 -7.00
C PHE A 102 0.83 -1.45 -5.99
N VAL A 103 0.06 -0.45 -6.43
CA VAL A 103 -0.53 0.55 -5.53
C VAL A 103 -1.76 0.00 -4.78
N THR A 104 -2.55 -0.89 -5.40
CA THR A 104 -3.68 -1.57 -4.72
C THR A 104 -3.22 -2.70 -3.80
N PHE A 105 -2.03 -3.25 -4.02
CA PHE A 105 -1.54 -4.42 -3.34
C PHE A 105 -1.63 -4.34 -1.81
N PRO A 106 -1.22 -3.25 -1.13
CA PRO A 106 -1.33 -3.17 0.33
C PRO A 106 -2.77 -3.36 0.83
N LEU A 107 -3.76 -2.82 0.11
CA LEU A 107 -5.17 -2.99 0.46
C LEU A 107 -5.64 -4.43 0.25
N ILE A 108 -5.31 -5.02 -0.91
CA ILE A 108 -5.63 -6.42 -1.22
C ILE A 108 -4.97 -7.36 -0.20
N TYR A 109 -3.72 -7.08 0.16
CA TYR A 109 -2.95 -7.85 1.13
C TYR A 109 -3.56 -7.78 2.53
N ILE A 110 -3.98 -6.59 2.98
CA ILE A 110 -4.68 -6.41 4.27
C ILE A 110 -6.00 -7.21 4.28
N ILE A 111 -6.83 -7.06 3.24
CA ILE A 111 -8.10 -7.78 3.12
C ILE A 111 -7.86 -9.29 3.10
N GLY A 112 -6.92 -9.77 2.26
CA GLY A 112 -6.58 -11.19 2.15
C GLY A 112 -6.05 -11.77 3.45
N THR A 113 -5.21 -11.01 4.18
CA THR A 113 -4.73 -11.39 5.51
C THR A 113 -5.89 -11.55 6.49
N PHE A 114 -6.86 -10.62 6.49
CA PHE A 114 -8.04 -10.74 7.33
C PHE A 114 -8.91 -11.94 6.96
N MET A 115 -9.13 -12.18 5.67
CA MET A 115 -9.88 -13.36 5.21
C MET A 115 -9.19 -14.66 5.62
N LEU A 116 -7.86 -14.73 5.51
CA LEU A 116 -7.05 -15.87 5.96
C LEU A 116 -7.12 -16.06 7.47
N LEU A 117 -7.09 -14.98 8.27
CA LEU A 117 -7.24 -15.06 9.72
C LEU A 117 -8.62 -15.59 10.13
N ILE A 118 -9.69 -15.17 9.44
CA ILE A 118 -11.05 -15.65 9.68
C ILE A 118 -11.17 -17.12 9.25
N ALA A 119 -10.73 -17.47 8.04
CA ALA A 119 -10.77 -18.83 7.53
C ALA A 119 -9.91 -19.80 8.36
N GLY A 120 -8.76 -19.33 8.84
CA GLY A 120 -7.83 -20.09 9.67
C GLY A 120 -8.42 -20.54 11.01
N GLN A 121 -9.45 -19.85 11.53
CA GLN A 121 -10.17 -20.30 12.73
C GLN A 121 -10.90 -21.63 12.53
N GLY A 122 -11.21 -21.99 11.28
CA GLY A 122 -11.86 -23.26 10.93
C GLY A 122 -10.92 -24.33 10.40
N LEU A 123 -9.61 -24.05 10.29
CA LEU A 123 -8.63 -24.99 9.75
C LEU A 123 -8.02 -25.87 10.84
N PRO A 124 -7.64 -27.13 10.52
CA PRO A 124 -6.90 -27.98 11.46
C PRO A 124 -5.55 -27.36 11.85
N ASP A 125 -5.27 -27.32 13.15
CA ASP A 125 -3.99 -26.84 13.69
C ASP A 125 -2.87 -27.83 13.40
N THR A 126 -2.32 -27.75 12.19
CA THR A 126 -1.23 -28.61 11.70
C THR A 126 -0.09 -27.77 11.20
N LEU A 127 1.14 -28.28 11.34
CA LEU A 127 2.35 -27.62 10.83
C LEU A 127 2.25 -27.25 9.34
N MET A 128 1.63 -28.13 8.54
CA MET A 128 1.41 -27.91 7.10
C MET A 128 0.54 -26.68 6.82
N VAL A 129 -0.59 -26.55 7.53
CA VAL A 129 -1.49 -25.39 7.39
C VAL A 129 -0.79 -24.10 7.80
N SER A 130 -0.04 -24.12 8.90
CA SER A 130 0.75 -22.98 9.35
C SER A 130 1.81 -22.54 8.34
N ILE A 131 2.52 -23.49 7.72
CA ILE A 131 3.51 -23.20 6.66
C ILE A 131 2.83 -22.55 5.45
N ILE A 132 1.69 -23.09 5.00
CA ILE A 132 0.95 -22.55 3.84
C ILE A 132 0.51 -21.11 4.11
N ILE A 133 -0.07 -20.83 5.28
CA ILE A 133 -0.47 -19.47 5.66
C ILE A 133 0.73 -18.53 5.68
N VAL A 134 1.84 -18.95 6.27
CA VAL A 134 3.08 -18.15 6.31
C VAL A 134 3.59 -17.84 4.90
N ILE A 135 3.60 -18.81 3.99
CA ILE A 135 4.01 -18.61 2.59
C ILE A 135 3.09 -17.60 1.89
N LEU A 136 1.77 -17.74 2.07
CA LEU A 136 0.77 -16.83 1.49
C LEU A 136 0.88 -15.39 2.01
N LEU A 137 1.41 -15.20 3.22
CA LEU A 137 1.65 -13.87 3.78
C LEU A 137 3.02 -13.30 3.36
N ILE A 138 4.07 -14.12 3.36
CA ILE A 138 5.44 -13.65 3.14
C ILE A 138 5.74 -13.41 1.65
N LEU A 139 5.38 -14.32 0.75
CA LEU A 139 5.73 -14.18 -0.68
C LEU A 139 5.19 -12.89 -1.31
N PRO A 140 3.94 -12.49 -1.04
CA PRO A 140 3.43 -11.23 -1.59
C PRO A 140 4.14 -10.00 -1.06
N LEU A 141 4.58 -10.01 0.21
CA LEU A 141 5.41 -8.93 0.78
C LEU A 141 6.78 -8.84 0.11
N ILE A 142 7.42 -10.00 -0.14
CA ILE A 142 8.70 -10.05 -0.85
C ILE A 142 8.54 -9.45 -2.25
N TRP A 143 7.48 -9.81 -2.97
CA TRP A 143 7.17 -9.25 -4.29
C TRP A 143 7.01 -7.73 -4.23
N PHE A 144 6.22 -7.21 -3.28
CA PHE A 144 6.02 -5.77 -3.12
C PHE A 144 7.33 -5.03 -2.85
N ILE A 145 8.18 -5.56 -1.96
CA ILE A 145 9.48 -4.97 -1.66
C ILE A 145 10.38 -4.99 -2.91
N ALA A 146 10.42 -6.10 -3.64
CA ALA A 146 11.22 -6.23 -4.86
C ALA A 146 10.78 -5.22 -5.94
N GLU A 147 9.48 -5.06 -6.15
CA GLU A 147 8.91 -4.08 -7.07
C GLU A 147 9.22 -2.65 -6.64
N TRP A 148 9.10 -2.35 -5.35
CA TRP A 148 9.50 -1.05 -4.80
C TRP A 148 10.98 -0.73 -5.07
N PHE A 149 11.88 -1.70 -4.86
CA PHE A 149 13.30 -1.55 -5.19
C PHE A 149 13.51 -1.32 -6.69
N LYS A 150 12.87 -2.11 -7.54
CA LYS A 150 12.96 -1.94 -9.00
C LYS A 150 12.56 -0.53 -9.42
N LEU A 151 11.38 -0.08 -8.99
CA LEU A 151 10.86 1.24 -9.36
C LEU A 151 11.72 2.38 -8.80
N SER A 152 12.29 2.20 -7.60
CA SER A 152 13.08 3.22 -6.88
C SER A 152 14.54 3.33 -7.32
N PHE A 153 15.10 2.37 -8.07
CA PHE A 153 16.53 2.37 -8.40
C PHE A 153 16.87 2.06 -9.85
N LYS A 154 15.99 1.40 -10.63
CA LYS A 154 16.25 1.08 -12.05
C LYS A 154 16.27 2.36 -12.89
N SER A 155 17.38 2.67 -13.55
CA SER A 155 17.43 3.80 -14.49
C SER A 155 16.66 3.49 -15.78
N ILE A 156 16.13 4.53 -16.42
CA ILE A 156 15.51 4.39 -17.74
C ILE A 156 16.63 4.32 -18.78
N LYS A 157 16.56 3.34 -19.67
CA LYS A 157 17.46 3.23 -20.83
C LYS A 157 17.10 4.23 -21.92
#